data_AF-A0A497RF07-F1
#
_entry.id   AF-A0A497RF07-F1
#
_cell.length_a   1.000
_cell.length_b   1.000
_cell.length_c   1.000
_cell.angle_alpha   90.00
_cell.angle_beta   90.00
_cell.angle_gamma   90.00
#
_symmetry.space_group_name_H-M   'P 1'
#
loop_
_entity.id
_entity.type
_entity.pdbx_description
1 polymer ?
#
loop_
_entity_poly.entity_id
_entity_poly.type
_entity_poly.pdbx_seq_one_letter_code
_entity_poly.pdbx_strand_id
1 'polypeptide(L)' 'MKIRSYKEVLWILKEVLRGEAEVKQIAKRPQQIEDVWEIKLSNGVIYRIWGTTVEMVRRE' A
#
# COMPACT_ATOMS: atom_id res chain seq x y z
N MET A 1 -3.17 14.43 4.47
CA MET A 1 -3.92 13.60 5.45
C MET A 1 -3.02 12.41 5.77
N LYS A 2 -2.44 12.32 6.97
CA LYS A 2 -1.43 11.30 7.32
C LYS A 2 -1.92 10.46 8.50
N ILE A 3 -1.71 9.14 8.34
CA ILE A 3 -1.91 8.03 9.28
C ILE A 3 -3.36 7.55 9.40
N ARG A 4 -3.63 6.45 8.69
CA ARG A 4 -4.77 5.55 8.85
C ARG A 4 -4.32 4.38 9.76
N SER A 5 -5.22 3.91 10.62
CA SER A 5 -4.90 3.11 11.81
C SER A 5 -4.24 1.76 11.47
N TYR A 6 -3.54 1.13 12.42
CA TYR A 6 -2.95 -0.24 12.27
C TYR A 6 -3.94 -1.26 11.65
N LYS A 7 -5.25 -1.08 11.88
CA LYS A 7 -6.32 -1.91 11.29
C LYS A 7 -6.33 -1.88 9.77
N GLU A 8 -6.00 -0.75 9.15
CA GLU A 8 -6.07 -0.58 7.70
C GLU A 8 -4.84 -1.17 7.02
N VAL A 9 -3.67 -1.05 7.65
CA VAL A 9 -2.46 -1.78 7.24
C VAL A 9 -2.72 -3.28 7.28
N LEU A 10 -3.28 -3.78 8.39
CA LEU A 10 -3.65 -5.19 8.54
C LEU A 10 -4.68 -5.64 7.49
N TRP A 11 -5.66 -4.80 7.19
CA TRP A 11 -6.66 -5.13 6.17
C TRP A 11 -6.02 -5.22 4.79
N ILE A 12 -5.22 -4.23 4.38
CA ILE A 12 -4.52 -4.25 3.09
C ILE A 12 -3.60 -5.48 2.99
N LEU A 13 -2.86 -5.81 4.05
CA LEU A 13 -2.03 -7.01 4.10
C LEU A 13 -2.85 -8.30 3.92
N LYS A 14 -4.06 -8.37 4.50
CA LYS A 14 -4.96 -9.52 4.29
C LYS A 14 -5.38 -9.66 2.84
N GLU A 15 -5.75 -8.57 2.17
CA GLU A 15 -6.12 -8.59 0.75
C GLU A 15 -4.94 -9.03 -0.12
N VAL A 16 -3.72 -8.54 0.18
CA VAL A 16 -2.48 -8.97 -0.50
C VAL A 16 -2.23 -10.46 -0.30
N LEU A 17 -2.33 -10.97 0.93
CA LEU A 17 -2.13 -12.40 1.23
C LEU A 17 -3.20 -13.31 0.60
N ARG A 18 -4.40 -12.78 0.34
CA ARG A 18 -5.47 -13.49 -0.36
C ARG A 18 -5.33 -13.45 -1.88
N GLY A 19 -4.39 -12.66 -2.41
CA GLY A 19 -4.29 -12.40 -3.85
C GLY A 19 -5.41 -11.50 -4.38
N GLU A 20 -6.12 -10.78 -3.51
CA GLU A 20 -7.20 -9.84 -3.84
C GLU A 20 -6.66 -8.40 -4.06
N ALA A 21 -5.34 -8.27 -4.24
CA ALA A 21 -4.67 -7.01 -4.49
C ALA A 21 -3.56 -7.17 -5.54
N GLU A 22 -3.47 -6.19 -6.44
CA GLU A 22 -2.33 -6.01 -7.34
C GLU A 22 -1.27 -5.19 -6.62
N VAL A 23 -0.03 -5.69 -6.58
CA VAL A 23 1.09 -5.05 -5.90
C VAL A 23 2.16 -4.65 -6.92
N LYS A 24 2.55 -3.37 -6.91
CA LYS A 24 3.55 -2.81 -7.82
C LYS A 24 4.58 -2.01 -7.04
N GLN A 25 5.86 -2.34 -7.19
CA GLN A 25 6.94 -1.49 -6.68
C GLN A 25 7.09 -0.27 -7.60
N ILE A 26 6.96 0.94 -7.06
CA ILE A 26 6.98 2.18 -7.85
C ILE A 26 8.27 2.99 -7.67
N ALA A 27 9.01 2.78 -6.59
CA ALA A 27 10.34 3.34 -6.42
C ALA A 27 11.21 2.45 -5.54
N LYS A 28 12.43 2.21 -6.02
CA LYS A 28 13.55 1.66 -5.24
C LYS A 28 14.54 2.79 -5.06
N ARG A 29 14.67 3.33 -3.85
CA ARG A 29 15.59 4.45 -3.58
C ARG A 29 16.90 3.86 -3.03
N PRO A 30 18.01 3.87 -3.78
CA PRO A 30 19.26 3.19 -3.38
C PRO A 30 19.86 3.69 -2.07
N GLN A 31 19.45 4.88 -1.60
CA GLN A 31 19.97 5.57 -0.42
C GLN A 31 18.90 5.83 0.66
N GLN A 32 17.66 5.35 0.47
CA GLN A 32 16.62 5.39 1.51
C GLN A 32 16.18 3.97 1.84
N ILE A 33 15.91 3.73 3.11
CA ILE A 33 15.64 2.40 3.69
C ILE A 33 14.32 1.79 3.18
N GLU A 34 13.44 2.60 2.59
CA GLU A 34 12.05 2.20 2.36
C GLU A 34 11.70 2.21 0.87
N ASP A 35 11.47 1.01 0.35
CA ASP A 35 10.82 0.80 -0.94
C ASP A 35 9.39 1.35 -0.91
N VAL A 36 8.97 1.94 -2.05
CA VAL A 36 7.61 2.45 -2.20
C VAL A 36 6.81 1.50 -3.06
N TRP A 37 5.68 1.06 -2.53
CA TRP A 37 4.77 0.12 -3.14
C TRP A 37 3.42 0.79 -3.42
N GLU A 38 2.83 0.50 -4.57
CA GLU A 38 1.43 0.78 -4.90
C GLU A 38 0.64 -0.52 -4.81
N ILE A 39 -0.46 -0.51 -4.07
CA ILE A 39 -1.34 -1.65 -3.87
C ILE A 39 -2.74 -1.27 -4.34
N LYS A 40 -3.22 -1.91 -5.40
CA LYS A 40 -4.58 -1.76 -5.91
C LYS A 40 -5.42 -2.92 -5.43
N LEU A 41 -6.44 -2.63 -4.63
CA LEU A 41 -7.37 -3.63 -4.15
C LEU A 41 -8.43 -3.95 -5.22
N SER A 42 -9.05 -5.12 -5.10
CA SER A 42 -10.16 -5.58 -5.96
C SER A 42 -11.32 -4.58 -6.06
N ASN A 43 -11.56 -3.80 -5.00
CA ASN A 43 -12.60 -2.76 -4.95
C ASN A 43 -12.21 -1.42 -5.62
N GLY A 44 -11.08 -1.39 -6.32
CA GLY A 44 -10.55 -0.23 -7.06
C GLY A 44 -9.78 0.77 -6.21
N VAL A 45 -9.68 0.58 -4.89
CA VAL A 45 -8.92 1.51 -4.02
C VAL A 45 -7.44 1.26 -4.14
N ILE A 46 -6.67 2.34 -4.31
CA ILE A 46 -5.23 2.30 -4.50
C ILE A 46 -4.52 2.96 -3.33
N TYR A 47 -3.63 2.20 -2.71
CA TYR A 47 -2.78 2.62 -1.60
C TYR A 47 -1.33 2.74 -2.05
N ARG A 48 -0.63 3.67 -1.42
CA ARG A 48 0.83 3.75 -1.47
C ARG A 48 1.37 3.41 -0.09
N ILE A 49 2.33 2.51 -0.03
CA ILE A 49 2.93 2.02 1.20
C ILE A 49 4.44 2.20 1.14
N TRP A 50 5.01 2.74 2.20
CA TRP A 50 6.46 2.82 2.41
C TRP A 50 6.74 2.73 3.91
N GLY A 51 7.67 1.84 4.30
CA GLY A 51 7.91 1.54 5.71
C GLY A 51 6.62 1.13 6.42
N THR A 52 6.28 1.87 7.48
CA THR A 52 5.01 1.72 8.24
C THR A 52 3.93 2.71 7.81
N THR A 53 4.15 3.47 6.75
CA THR A 53 3.22 4.49 6.27
C THR A 53 2.33 3.95 5.18
N VAL A 54 1.03 4.23 5.29
CA VAL A 54 0.02 3.94 4.27
C VAL A 54 -0.70 5.23 3.91
N GLU A 55 -0.81 5.48 2.61
CA GLU A 55 -1.52 6.62 2.04
C GLU A 55 -2.53 6.10 1.02
N MET A 56 -3.80 6.47 1.15
CA MET A 56 -4.77 6.23 0.08
C MET A 56 -4.53 7.27 -1.02
N VAL A 57 -4.18 6.82 -2.22
CA VAL A 57 -3.83 7.69 -3.35
C VAL A 57 -5.08 8.07 -4.13
N ARG A 58 -5.87 7.07 -4.56
CA ARG A 58 -7.02 7.23 -5.44
C ARG A 58 -7.95 6.02 -5.38
N ARG A 59 -9.12 6.14 -6.01
CA ARG A 59 -10.06 5.05 -6.27
C ARG A 59 -10.41 5.06 -7.76
N GLU A 60 -10.26 3.91 -8.40
CA GLU A 60 -10.62 3.65 -9.80
C GLU A 60 -11.95 2.87 -9.88
#